data_AF-A0A7W9LWE2-F1
#
_entry.id   AF-A0A7W9LWE2-F1
#
_cell.length_a   1.000
_cell.length_b   1.000
_cell.length_c   1.000
_cell.angle_alpha   90.00
_cell.angle_beta   90.00
_cell.angle_gamma   90.00
#
_symmetry.space_group_name_H-M   'P 1'
#
loop_
_entity.id
_entity.type
_entity.pdbx_description
1 polymer ?
#
loop_
_entity_poly.entity_id
_entity_poly.type
_entity_poly.pdbx_seq_one_letter_code
_entity_poly.pdbx_strand_id
1 'polypeptide(L)' 'MSTTVNAFGTHEAGKPLGPVTSERRDVGPHDVKLDILYCGICQ' A
#
# COMPACT_ATOMS: atom_id res chain seq x y z
N MET A 1 9.70 -6.35 12.78
CA MET A 1 10.46 -6.16 11.54
C MET A 1 9.58 -5.54 10.48
N SER A 2 9.96 -4.35 9.98
CA SER A 2 9.26 -3.66 8.89
C SER A 2 9.09 -4.61 7.70
N THR A 3 7.96 -4.52 7.02
CA THR A 3 7.66 -5.35 5.85
C THR A 3 7.58 -4.47 4.61
N THR A 4 8.43 -4.73 3.64
CA THR A 4 8.29 -4.19 2.28
C THR A 4 7.11 -4.87 1.59
N VAL A 5 6.18 -4.09 1.03
CA VAL A 5 5.02 -4.59 0.29
C VAL A 5 4.95 -3.99 -1.11
N ASN A 6 4.38 -4.75 -2.04
CA ASN A 6 4.03 -4.26 -3.37
C ASN A 6 2.76 -3.39 -3.30
N ALA A 7 2.72 -2.32 -4.08
CA ALA A 7 1.59 -1.40 -4.16
C ALA A 7 1.50 -0.76 -5.56
N PHE A 8 0.45 0.03 -5.79
CA PHE A 8 0.31 0.90 -6.95
C PHE A 8 0.21 2.35 -6.49
N GLY A 9 0.97 3.25 -7.12
CA GLY A 9 1.08 4.66 -6.73
C GLY A 9 1.66 5.54 -7.84
N THR A 10 1.67 6.86 -7.62
CA THR A 10 2.35 7.85 -8.47
C THR A 10 3.11 8.83 -7.58
N HIS A 11 4.23 9.36 -8.06
CA HIS A 11 5.09 10.27 -7.31
C HIS A 11 4.74 11.75 -7.47
N GLU A 12 3.88 12.08 -8.45
CA GLU A 12 3.52 13.46 -8.74
C GLU A 12 2.11 13.55 -9.36
N ALA A 13 1.51 14.73 -9.26
CA ALA A 13 0.15 14.97 -9.75
C ALA A 13 0.07 14.84 -11.27
N GLY A 14 -1.00 14.20 -11.75
CA GLY A 14 -1.27 14.05 -13.18
C GLY A 14 -0.42 12.99 -13.90
N LYS A 15 0.46 12.28 -13.20
CA LYS A 15 1.20 11.15 -13.80
C LYS A 15 0.47 9.82 -13.64
N PRO A 16 0.75 8.86 -14.54
CA PRO A 16 0.14 7.55 -14.49
C PRO A 16 0.41 6.84 -13.16
N LEU A 17 -0.60 6.08 -12.69
CA LEU A 17 -0.44 5.12 -11.62
C LEU A 17 0.41 3.95 -12.10
N GLY A 18 1.39 3.52 -11.30
CA GLY A 18 2.26 2.39 -11.64
C GLY A 18 2.67 1.56 -10.42
N PRO A 19 3.36 0.41 -10.63
CA PRO A 19 3.87 -0.42 -9.55
C PRO A 19 4.91 0.33 -8.71
N VAL A 20 4.77 0.23 -7.39
CA VAL A 20 5.73 0.79 -6.41
C VAL A 20 5.91 -0.19 -5.25
N THR A 21 6.92 0.03 -4.43
CA THR A 21 7.08 -0.64 -3.13
C THR A 21 6.87 0.35 -2.00
N SER A 22 6.39 -0.16 -0.85
CA SER A 22 6.14 0.65 0.34
C SER A 22 6.56 -0.11 1.59
N GLU A 23 7.16 0.60 2.54
CA GLU A 23 7.49 0.05 3.86
C GLU A 23 6.29 0.14 4.81
N ARG A 24 5.95 -0.99 5.44
CA ARG A 24 4.93 -1.07 6.49
C ARG A 24 5.59 -1.39 7.82
N ARG A 25 5.25 -0.59 8.84
CA ARG A 25 5.66 -0.86 10.22
C ARG A 25 5.18 -2.23 10.72
N ASP A 26 5.80 -2.67 11.80
CA ASP A 26 5.38 -3.86 12.54
C ASP A 26 3.92 -3.77 12.98
N VAL A 27 3.26 -4.93 12.98
CA VAL A 27 1.92 -5.09 13.54
C VAL A 27 2.02 -4.96 15.06
N GLY A 28 1.43 -3.92 15.61
CA GLY A 28 1.35 -3.68 17.05
C GLY A 28 0.09 -4.29 17.69
N PRO A 29 -0.10 -4.12 19.01
CA PRO A 29 -1.18 -4.76 19.76
C PRO A 29 -2.61 -4.41 19.30
N HIS A 30 -2.77 -3.30 18.56
CA HIS A 30 -4.06 -2.82 18.07
C HIS A 30 -4.17 -2.81 16.54
N ASP A 31 -3.23 -3.46 15.87
CA ASP A 31 -3.18 -3.49 14.41
C ASP A 31 -3.60 -4.83 13.87
N VAL A 32 -4.07 -4.81 12.63
CA VAL A 32 -4.32 -6.00 11.84
C VAL A 32 -3.60 -5.91 10.51
N LYS A 33 -3.07 -7.05 10.07
CA LYS A 33 -2.54 -7.20 8.71
C LYS A 33 -3.61 -7.89 7.87
N LEU A 34 -3.95 -7.28 6.74
CA LEU A 34 -4.96 -7.78 5.82
C LEU A 34 -4.31 -8.10 4.48
N ASP A 35 -4.65 -9.25 3.92
CA ASP A 35 -4.37 -9.56 2.53
C ASP A 35 -5.46 -8.94 1.66
N ILE A 36 -5.07 -7.93 0.87
CA ILE A 36 -6.01 -7.19 0.02
C ILE A 36 -6.32 -8.03 -1.21
N LEU A 37 -7.52 -8.62 -1.23
CA LEU A 37 -8.01 -9.38 -2.39
C LEU A 37 -8.63 -8.46 -3.46
N TYR A 38 -9.32 -7.40 -3.02
CA TYR A 38 -9.99 -6.43 -3.87
C TYR A 38 -9.91 -5.03 -3.25
N CYS A 39 -9.82 -4.01 -4.09
CA CYS A 39 -9.82 -2.60 -3.69
C CYS A 39 -10.72 -1.80 -4.64
N GLY A 40 -11.71 -1.10 -4.10
CA GLY A 40 -12.58 -0.21 -4.88
C GLY A 40 -11.87 1.09 -5.24
N ILE A 41 -12.21 1.68 -6.39
CA ILE A 41 -11.73 3.00 -6.81
C ILE A 41 -12.88 4.01 -6.64
N CYS A 42 -12.66 5.06 -5.86
CA CYS A 42 -13.60 6.18 -5.71
C CYS A 42 -13.18 7.40 -6.55
N GLN A 43 -14.12 8.30 -6.81
CA GLN A 43 -13.88 9.61 -7.41
C GLN A 43 -13.55 10.64 -6.34
#